data_AF-A0A975H5R2-F1
#
_entry.id   AF-A0A975H5R2-F1
#
_cell.length_a   1.000
_cell.length_b   1.000
_cell.length_c   1.000
_cell.angle_alpha   90.00
_cell.angle_beta   90.00
_cell.angle_gamma   90.00
#
_symmetry.space_group_name_H-M   'P 1'
#
loop_
_entity.id
_entity.type
_entity.pdbx_description
1 polymer ?
#
loop_
_entity_poly.entity_id
_entity_poly.type
_entity_poly.pdbx_seq_one_letter_code
_entity_poly.pdbx_strand_id
1 'polypeptide(L)'
;MKKTIYLLLFSFILVACQTEDNKGNDSLAKFEINKLTNSKIAFEDEGKLILNVSDHKILETFKAFNKTMELQLDPERFEIIKVEDKNYLRFFSKNNQVSTIALEKGSDNIYRTGSTVCTSTACASGGGCIPNGNYCTKCRPEGTPPKAPDGDCRRTTTGEDSIK
;
A
#
# COMPACT_ATOMS: atom_id res chain seq x y z
N MET A 1 -31.71 -57.09 32.54
CA MET A 1 -32.11 -55.67 32.39
C MET A 1 -30.88 -54.84 32.06
N LYS A 2 -30.79 -54.31 30.84
CA LYS A 2 -29.67 -53.46 30.37
C LYS A 2 -29.78 -52.08 30.99
N LYS A 3 -28.73 -51.58 31.64
CA LYS A 3 -28.56 -50.17 31.99
C LYS A 3 -27.35 -49.64 31.23
N THR A 4 -27.59 -49.11 30.04
CA THR A 4 -26.60 -48.34 29.28
C THR A 4 -26.54 -46.94 29.86
N ILE A 5 -25.44 -46.63 30.55
CA ILE A 5 -25.09 -45.28 31.00
C ILE A 5 -24.46 -44.57 29.80
N TYR A 6 -25.16 -43.59 29.23
CA TYR A 6 -24.59 -42.68 28.25
C TYR A 6 -23.85 -41.57 28.99
N LEU A 7 -22.53 -41.59 28.89
CA LEU A 7 -21.66 -40.55 29.43
C LEU A 7 -21.42 -39.52 28.32
N LEU A 8 -22.21 -38.44 28.33
CA LEU A 8 -22.09 -37.32 27.41
C LEU A 8 -20.84 -36.50 27.80
N LEU A 9 -19.73 -36.76 27.11
CA LEU A 9 -18.53 -35.93 27.17
C LEU A 9 -18.81 -34.63 26.40
N PHE A 10 -19.14 -33.56 27.12
CA PHE A 10 -19.25 -32.22 26.57
C PHE A 10 -17.83 -31.65 26.40
N SER A 11 -17.29 -31.72 25.18
CA SER A 11 -15.98 -31.17 24.85
C SER A 11 -16.06 -29.63 24.84
N PHE A 12 -15.55 -28.99 25.89
CA PHE A 12 -15.26 -27.56 25.86
C PHE A 12 -14.09 -27.33 24.90
N ILE A 13 -14.40 -26.93 23.66
CA ILE A 13 -13.40 -26.40 22.73
C ILE A 13 -13.12 -24.96 23.21
N LEU A 14 -12.13 -24.80 24.08
CA LEU A 14 -11.53 -23.50 24.34
C LEU A 14 -10.79 -23.09 23.06
N VAL A 15 -11.45 -22.32 22.20
CA VAL A 15 -10.77 -21.56 21.14
C VAL A 15 -9.97 -20.49 21.86
N ALA A 16 -8.70 -20.79 22.15
CA ALA A 16 -7.72 -19.76 22.41
C ALA A 16 -7.52 -19.03 21.08
N CYS A 17 -8.13 -17.85 20.93
CA CYS A 17 -7.63 -16.85 20.01
C CYS A 17 -6.18 -16.58 20.42
N GLN A 18 -5.24 -17.22 19.73
CA GLN A 18 -3.87 -16.72 19.69
C GLN A 18 -3.97 -15.42 18.90
N THR A 19 -4.04 -14.30 19.61
CA THR A 19 -3.54 -13.05 19.06
C THR A 19 -2.06 -13.31 18.83
N GLU A 20 -1.70 -13.54 17.56
CA GLU A 20 -0.32 -13.49 17.13
C GLU A 20 0.18 -12.08 17.41
N ASP A 21 0.74 -11.89 18.61
CA ASP A 21 1.60 -10.76 18.90
C ASP A 21 2.85 -10.96 18.06
N ASN A 22 2.75 -10.47 16.82
CA ASN A 22 3.88 -10.31 15.92
C ASN A 22 4.91 -9.45 16.66
N LYS A 23 5.93 -10.11 17.21
CA LYS A 23 7.15 -9.47 17.71
C LYS A 23 7.88 -8.84 16.53
N GLY A 24 7.35 -7.70 16.08
CA GLY A 24 8.03 -6.81 15.17
C GLY A 24 9.33 -6.37 15.83
N ASN A 25 10.43 -6.62 15.14
CA ASN A 25 11.75 -6.15 15.53
C ASN A 25 11.69 -4.61 15.64
N ASP A 26 11.77 -4.09 16.87
CA ASP A 26 11.56 -2.68 17.26
C ASP A 26 12.56 -1.68 16.61
N SER A 27 13.52 -2.18 15.83
CA SER A 27 14.57 -1.38 15.18
C SER A 27 14.13 -0.60 13.93
N LEU A 28 12.89 -0.73 13.45
CA LEU A 28 12.42 -0.09 12.20
C LEU A 28 11.15 0.79 12.35
N ALA A 29 10.75 1.08 13.59
CA ALA A 29 9.52 1.77 13.96
C ALA A 29 9.50 3.29 13.66
N LYS A 30 9.57 3.71 12.39
CA LYS A 30 9.36 5.12 11.99
C LYS A 30 8.41 5.31 10.80
N PHE A 31 7.36 4.50 10.71
CA PHE A 31 6.23 4.83 9.85
C PHE A 31 5.27 5.76 10.61
N GLU A 32 5.50 7.06 10.46
CA GLU A 32 4.74 8.13 11.12
C GLU A 32 3.47 8.46 10.31
N ILE A 33 2.34 8.66 11.00
CA ILE A 33 1.01 8.87 10.36
C ILE A 33 0.97 10.11 9.45
N ASN A 34 1.93 11.02 9.53
CA ASN A 34 1.99 12.22 8.69
C ASN A 34 3.13 12.23 7.66
N LYS A 35 3.88 11.12 7.56
CA LYS A 35 4.96 10.96 6.58
C LYS A 35 4.69 9.72 5.75
N LEU A 36 3.90 9.90 4.70
CA LEU A 36 3.69 8.82 3.74
C LEU A 36 4.92 8.59 2.87
N THR A 37 5.56 9.66 2.41
CA THR A 37 6.67 9.69 1.46
C THR A 37 8.02 9.55 2.17
N ASN A 38 8.99 8.90 1.52
CA ASN A 38 10.33 8.59 2.06
C ASN A 38 10.32 7.75 3.34
N SER A 39 9.21 7.04 3.60
CA SER A 39 9.03 6.24 4.80
C SER A 39 9.36 4.79 4.55
N LYS A 40 10.03 4.15 5.51
CA LYS A 40 10.36 2.72 5.48
C LYS A 40 9.08 1.90 5.64
N ILE A 41 8.81 0.98 4.72
CA ILE A 41 7.57 0.18 4.76
C ILE A 41 7.75 -1.33 4.53
N ALA A 42 8.89 -1.75 4.00
CA ALA A 42 9.12 -3.15 3.70
C ALA A 42 10.61 -3.50 3.66
N PHE A 43 10.90 -4.78 3.69
CA PHE A 43 12.21 -5.35 3.39
C PHE A 43 12.03 -6.51 2.41
N GLU A 44 13.12 -6.97 1.83
CA GLU A 44 13.10 -8.15 0.97
C GLU A 44 13.69 -9.34 1.70
N ASP A 45 12.96 -10.45 1.69
CA ASP A 45 13.33 -11.73 2.27
C ASP A 45 13.04 -12.83 1.24
N GLU A 46 14.05 -13.63 0.91
CA GLU A 46 13.98 -14.67 -0.12
C GLU A 46 13.35 -14.23 -1.46
N GLY A 47 13.64 -13.00 -1.89
CA GLY A 47 13.10 -12.43 -3.14
C GLY A 47 11.63 -11.98 -3.06
N LYS A 48 11.03 -11.99 -1.87
CA LYS A 48 9.67 -11.51 -1.61
C LYS A 48 9.73 -10.18 -0.84
N LEU A 49 8.86 -9.26 -1.22
CA LEU A 49 8.69 -8.02 -0.47
C LEU A 49 7.79 -8.28 0.75
N ILE A 50 8.32 -8.07 1.95
CA ILE A 50 7.62 -8.25 3.21
C ILE A 50 7.36 -6.88 3.84
N LEU A 51 6.07 -6.52 3.99
CA LEU A 51 5.67 -5.30 4.69
C LEU A 51 6.05 -5.40 6.17
N ASN A 52 6.69 -4.36 6.69
CA ASN A 52 7.01 -4.24 8.12
C ASN A 52 6.08 -3.25 8.85
N VAL A 53 4.98 -2.87 8.20
CA VAL A 53 3.93 -1.97 8.69
C VAL A 53 2.59 -2.62 8.42
N SER A 54 1.65 -2.55 9.38
CA SER A 54 0.32 -3.13 9.19
C SER A 54 -0.48 -2.39 8.12
N ASP A 55 -1.32 -3.14 7.40
CA ASP A 55 -2.20 -2.61 6.35
C ASP A 55 -3.05 -1.43 6.82
N HIS A 56 -3.64 -1.54 8.01
CA HIS A 56 -4.40 -0.47 8.65
C HIS A 56 -3.57 0.81 8.80
N LYS A 57 -2.31 0.69 9.24
CA LYS A 57 -1.43 1.83 9.44
C LYS A 57 -1.04 2.48 8.11
N ILE A 58 -0.83 1.68 7.05
CA ILE A 58 -0.56 2.17 5.69
C ILE A 58 -1.76 2.98 5.17
N LEU A 59 -2.97 2.46 5.32
CA LEU A 59 -4.20 3.14 4.91
C LEU A 59 -4.43 4.45 5.69
N GLU A 60 -4.30 4.43 7.02
CA GLU A 60 -4.46 5.61 7.85
C GLU A 60 -3.41 6.69 7.53
N THR A 61 -2.18 6.30 7.24
CA THR A 61 -1.12 7.24 6.86
C THR A 61 -1.37 7.84 5.47
N PHE A 62 -1.87 7.06 4.53
CA PHE A 62 -2.27 7.59 3.22
C PHE A 62 -3.47 8.55 3.35
N LYS A 63 -4.45 8.21 4.19
CA LYS A 63 -5.60 9.08 4.50
C LYS A 63 -5.16 10.41 5.13
N ALA A 64 -4.24 10.36 6.09
CA ALA A 64 -3.67 11.55 6.71
C ALA A 64 -2.86 12.40 5.71
N PHE A 65 -2.06 11.77 4.84
CA PHE A 65 -1.38 12.45 3.73
C PHE A 65 -2.36 13.17 2.81
N ASN A 66 -3.45 12.50 2.41
CA ASN A 66 -4.47 13.11 1.54
C ASN A 66 -5.10 14.33 2.19
N LYS A 67 -5.37 14.28 3.51
CA LYS A 67 -5.86 15.44 4.25
C LYS A 67 -4.86 16.60 4.25
N THR A 68 -3.58 16.32 4.50
CA THR A 68 -2.51 17.34 4.50
C THR A 68 -2.32 17.98 3.12
N MET A 69 -2.46 17.20 2.06
CA MET A 69 -2.31 17.67 0.68
C MET A 69 -3.64 18.16 0.07
N GLU A 70 -4.70 18.29 0.88
CA GLU A 70 -6.05 18.70 0.48
C GLU A 70 -6.62 17.88 -0.69
N LEU A 71 -6.23 16.62 -0.77
CA LEU A 71 -6.76 15.64 -1.73
C LEU A 71 -8.05 15.06 -1.16
N GLN A 72 -9.14 15.17 -1.92
CA GLN A 72 -10.44 14.58 -1.58
C GLN A 72 -10.46 13.07 -1.85
N LEU A 73 -9.54 12.32 -1.23
CA LEU A 73 -9.36 10.88 -1.41
C LEU A 73 -9.64 10.15 -0.09
N ASP A 74 -10.50 9.12 -0.13
CA ASP A 74 -10.77 8.21 0.99
C ASP A 74 -10.34 6.79 0.58
N PRO A 75 -9.16 6.30 1.02
CA PRO A 75 -8.64 4.99 0.63
C PRO A 75 -9.41 3.84 1.27
N GLU A 76 -9.71 2.80 0.49
CA GLU A 76 -10.37 1.59 0.96
C GLU A 76 -9.40 0.41 1.07
N ARG A 77 -8.49 0.30 0.11
CA ARG A 77 -7.52 -0.78 0.04
C ARG A 77 -6.25 -0.29 -0.66
N PHE A 78 -5.19 -1.08 -0.52
CA PHE A 78 -3.99 -0.94 -1.32
C PHE A 78 -3.49 -2.31 -1.78
N GLU A 79 -2.57 -2.30 -2.73
CA GLU A 79 -1.82 -3.47 -3.14
C GLU A 79 -0.39 -3.08 -3.50
N ILE A 80 0.53 -4.05 -3.43
CA ILE A 80 1.85 -3.92 -4.03
C ILE A 80 1.77 -4.49 -5.44
N ILE A 81 2.18 -3.70 -6.42
CA ILE A 81 2.26 -4.12 -7.83
C ILE A 81 3.71 -4.11 -8.30
N LYS A 82 3.97 -4.86 -9.37
CA LYS A 82 5.24 -4.85 -10.08
C LYS A 82 5.04 -4.39 -11.52
N VAL A 83 5.78 -3.37 -11.95
CA VAL A 83 5.79 -2.84 -13.33
C VAL A 83 7.23 -2.66 -13.75
N GLU A 84 7.64 -3.28 -14.87
CA GLU A 84 9.03 -3.19 -15.40
C GLU A 84 10.11 -3.40 -14.32
N ASP A 85 9.96 -4.46 -13.54
CA ASP A 85 10.85 -4.84 -12.43
C ASP A 85 10.93 -3.89 -11.24
N LYS A 86 10.07 -2.87 -11.18
CA LYS A 86 9.95 -1.96 -10.05
C LYS A 86 8.68 -2.25 -9.25
N ASN A 87 8.78 -2.14 -7.93
CA ASN A 87 7.66 -2.30 -7.03
C ASN A 87 7.00 -0.95 -6.75
N TYR A 88 5.68 -0.96 -6.62
CA TYR A 88 4.90 0.23 -6.31
C TYR A 88 3.81 -0.11 -5.29
N LEU A 89 3.47 0.87 -4.47
CA LEU A 89 2.31 0.84 -3.59
C LEU A 89 1.16 1.57 -4.26
N ARG A 90 0.06 0.86 -4.51
CA ARG A 90 -1.12 1.41 -5.19
C ARG A 90 -2.32 1.41 -4.26
N PHE A 91 -2.91 2.58 -4.07
CA PHE A 91 -4.11 2.81 -3.28
C PHE A 91 -5.33 2.96 -4.18
N PHE A 92 -6.45 2.40 -3.72
CA PHE A 92 -7.76 2.51 -4.36
C PHE A 92 -8.70 3.26 -3.42
N SER A 93 -9.30 4.33 -3.91
CA SER A 93 -10.20 5.19 -3.15
C SER A 93 -11.66 5.02 -3.55
N LYS A 94 -12.58 5.30 -2.63
CA LYS A 94 -14.05 5.17 -2.82
C LYS A 94 -14.60 5.88 -4.04
N ASN A 95 -13.97 6.98 -4.43
CA ASN A 95 -14.36 7.78 -5.58
C ASN A 95 -13.75 7.30 -6.90
N ASN A 96 -13.40 6.01 -6.99
CA ASN A 96 -12.79 5.36 -8.15
C ASN A 96 -11.48 6.02 -8.61
N GLN A 97 -10.74 6.64 -7.68
CA GLN A 97 -9.41 7.16 -7.95
C GLN A 97 -8.35 6.16 -7.48
N VAL A 98 -7.27 6.10 -8.24
CA VAL A 98 -6.10 5.29 -7.93
C VAL A 98 -4.91 6.19 -7.69
N SER A 99 -4.15 5.96 -6.62
CA SER A 99 -2.89 6.64 -6.35
C SER A 99 -1.73 5.66 -6.25
N THR A 100 -0.68 5.88 -7.03
CA THR A 100 0.49 5.01 -7.07
C THR A 100 1.73 5.74 -6.54
N ILE A 101 2.54 5.03 -5.76
CA ILE A 101 3.79 5.53 -5.15
C ILE A 101 4.88 4.50 -5.43
N ALA A 102 6.07 4.93 -5.82
CA ALA A 102 7.20 4.01 -6.00
C ALA A 102 7.65 3.41 -4.67
N LEU A 103 8.10 2.15 -4.70
CA LEU A 103 8.82 1.51 -3.61
C LEU A 103 10.30 1.37 -3.99
N GLU A 104 11.12 2.18 -3.35
CA GLU A 104 12.53 2.35 -3.68
C GLU A 104 13.38 1.55 -2.69
N LYS A 105 14.16 0.61 -3.24
CA LYS A 105 15.07 -0.21 -2.44
C LYS A 105 16.28 0.63 -2.02
N GLY A 106 16.45 0.81 -0.71
CA GLY A 106 17.64 1.42 -0.13
C GLY A 106 18.84 0.46 -0.13
N SER A 107 20.04 1.00 0.05
CA SER A 107 21.28 0.21 0.23
C SER A 107 21.24 -0.69 1.48
N ASP A 108 20.36 -0.38 2.43
CA ASP A 108 20.11 -1.14 3.66
C ASP A 108 19.13 -2.31 3.45
N ASN A 109 18.78 -2.66 2.20
CA ASN A 109 17.76 -3.65 1.85
C ASN A 109 16.34 -3.30 2.36
N ILE A 110 16.11 -2.04 2.74
CA ILE A 110 14.82 -1.53 3.19
C ILE A 110 14.17 -0.72 2.07
N TYR A 111 12.92 -1.06 1.77
CA TYR A 111 12.11 -0.33 0.82
C TYR A 111 11.45 0.87 1.48
N ARG A 112 11.55 2.00 0.80
CA ARG A 112 10.91 3.26 1.18
C ARG A 112 9.90 3.66 0.14
N THR A 113 8.83 4.32 0.57
CA THR A 113 7.96 5.03 -0.36
C THR A 113 8.73 6.17 -1.03
N GLY A 114 8.53 6.37 -2.34
CA GLY A 114 9.10 7.49 -3.05
C GLY A 114 8.49 8.84 -2.63
N SER A 115 9.07 9.92 -3.13
CA SER A 115 8.65 11.30 -2.87
C SER A 115 7.43 11.74 -3.69
N THR A 116 7.08 11.00 -4.73
CA THR A 116 6.02 11.35 -5.69
C THR A 116 4.85 10.37 -5.64
N VAL A 117 3.66 10.93 -5.47
CA VAL A 117 2.37 10.24 -5.56
C VAL A 117 1.69 10.66 -6.85
N CYS A 118 1.28 9.68 -7.65
CA CYS A 118 0.55 9.89 -8.90
C CYS A 118 -0.88 9.41 -8.76
N THR A 119 -1.84 10.33 -8.80
CA THR A 119 -3.28 10.05 -8.72
C THR A 119 -3.94 10.13 -10.09
N SER A 120 -4.87 9.23 -10.38
CA SER A 120 -5.68 9.24 -11.60
C SER A 120 -7.10 8.74 -11.39
N THR A 121 -8.03 9.26 -12.19
CA THR A 121 -9.45 8.87 -12.19
C THR A 121 -9.79 8.08 -13.45
N ALA A 122 -9.56 8.66 -14.63
CA ALA A 122 -9.90 8.08 -15.93
C ALA A 122 -9.11 6.78 -16.19
N CYS A 123 -7.90 6.68 -15.65
CA CYS A 123 -7.08 5.49 -15.79
C CYS A 123 -7.19 4.49 -14.64
N ALA A 124 -8.05 4.74 -13.64
CA ALA A 124 -8.18 3.85 -12.49
C ALA A 124 -8.47 2.39 -12.90
N SER A 125 -9.24 2.19 -13.97
CA SER A 125 -9.51 0.86 -14.54
C SER A 125 -8.30 0.23 -15.23
N GLY A 126 -7.51 1.04 -15.97
CA GLY A 126 -6.31 0.59 -16.70
C GLY A 126 -5.03 0.51 -15.87
N GLY A 127 -5.14 0.55 -14.53
CA GLY A 127 -4.01 0.52 -13.60
C GLY A 127 -3.52 1.89 -13.12
N GLY A 128 -3.95 3.00 -13.72
CA GLY A 128 -3.60 4.34 -13.24
C GLY A 128 -2.14 4.74 -13.53
N CYS A 129 -1.80 5.98 -13.16
CA CYS A 129 -0.48 6.55 -13.48
C CYS A 129 0.63 5.95 -12.61
N ILE A 130 1.83 5.79 -13.20
CA ILE A 130 3.02 5.27 -12.51
C ILE A 130 4.02 6.40 -12.29
N PRO A 131 4.57 6.59 -11.08
CA PRO A 131 5.66 7.52 -10.83
C PRO A 131 6.95 7.13 -11.59
N ASN A 132 7.63 8.14 -12.15
CA ASN A 132 8.97 8.04 -12.73
C ASN A 132 9.81 9.21 -12.20
N GLY A 133 10.49 8.99 -11.07
CA GLY A 133 11.15 10.06 -10.32
C GLY A 133 10.15 11.12 -9.86
N ASN A 134 10.38 12.37 -10.27
CA ASN A 134 9.52 13.52 -9.95
C ASN A 134 8.37 13.72 -10.95
N TYR A 135 8.08 12.75 -11.81
CA TYR A 135 7.04 12.84 -12.83
C TYR A 135 6.04 11.69 -12.72
N CYS A 136 4.84 11.89 -13.27
CA CYS A 136 3.87 10.83 -13.47
C CYS A 136 3.87 10.43 -14.94
N THR A 137 4.05 9.14 -15.22
CA THR A 137 3.88 8.60 -16.57
C THR A 137 2.44 8.78 -17.00
N LYS A 138 2.27 9.10 -18.28
CA LYS A 138 0.93 9.20 -18.88
C LYS A 138 0.28 7.83 -18.86
N CYS A 139 -0.97 7.80 -18.45
CA CYS A 139 -1.78 6.59 -18.47
C CYS A 139 -2.77 6.64 -19.64
N ARG A 140 -3.27 5.48 -20.06
CA ARG A 140 -4.37 5.38 -21.01
C ARG A 140 -5.49 4.56 -20.37
N PRO A 141 -6.74 5.04 -20.40
CA PRO A 141 -7.87 4.23 -19.93
C PRO A 141 -7.95 2.93 -20.72
N GLU A 142 -8.38 1.85 -20.06
CA GLU A 142 -8.54 0.55 -20.70
C GLU A 142 -9.54 0.63 -21.87
N GLY A 143 -9.26 -0.07 -22.97
CA GLY A 143 -10.12 -0.06 -24.16
C GLY A 143 -10.02 1.19 -25.03
N THR A 144 -9.10 2.12 -24.75
CA THR A 144 -8.92 3.32 -25.57
C THR A 144 -8.08 3.07 -26.83
N PRO A 145 -8.47 3.61 -28.00
CA PRO A 145 -7.72 3.46 -29.25
C PRO A 145 -6.35 4.17 -29.18
N PRO A 146 -5.37 3.79 -30.03
CA PRO A 146 -3.98 4.30 -29.96
C PRO A 146 -3.79 5.83 -30.04
N LYS A 147 -4.83 6.56 -30.47
CA LYS A 147 -4.86 8.03 -30.62
C LYS A 147 -5.76 8.73 -29.59
N ALA A 148 -6.29 8.01 -28.60
CA ALA A 148 -7.09 8.63 -27.54
C ALA A 148 -6.24 9.61 -26.72
N PRO A 149 -6.87 10.66 -26.16
CA PRO A 149 -6.18 11.57 -25.25
C PRO A 149 -5.62 10.80 -24.05
N ASP A 150 -4.45 11.22 -23.59
CA ASP A 150 -3.83 10.68 -22.38
C ASP A 150 -4.75 10.93 -21.17
N GLY A 151 -4.77 10.01 -20.20
CA GLY A 151 -5.60 10.14 -19.02
C GLY A 151 -5.11 11.19 -18.02
N ASP A 152 -5.91 11.39 -16.97
CA ASP A 152 -5.69 12.41 -15.94
C ASP A 152 -4.65 11.93 -14.90
N CYS A 153 -3.38 12.32 -15.10
CA CYS A 153 -2.35 12.12 -14.09
C CYS A 153 -2.14 13.40 -13.27
N ARG A 154 -2.61 13.40 -12.02
CA ARG A 154 -2.27 14.44 -11.04
C ARG A 154 -1.05 14.01 -10.24
N ARG A 155 -0.03 14.86 -10.21
CA ARG A 155 1.19 14.66 -9.42
C ARG A 155 1.11 15.39 -8.10
N THR A 156 1.50 14.71 -7.03
CA THR A 156 1.80 15.31 -5.72
C THR A 156 3.20 14.88 -5.30
N THR A 157 4.15 15.81 -5.22
CA THR A 157 5.53 15.53 -4.81
C THR A 157 5.83 16.29 -3.51
N THR A 158 6.33 15.57 -2.51
CA THR A 158 6.86 16.17 -1.28
C THR A 158 8.38 16.19 -1.39
N GLY A 159 8.96 17.35 -1.66
CA GLY A 159 10.41 17.52 -1.72
C GLY A 159 10.91 18.36 -0.53
N GLU A 160 11.92 17.86 0.16
CA GLU A 160 13.19 18.61 0.19
C GLU A 160 14.00 18.12 -1.02
N ASP A 161 14.48 19.05 -1.83
CA ASP A 161 15.50 18.78 -2.84
C ASP A 161 16.71 18.13 -2.17
N SER A 162 16.81 16.80 -2.24
CA SER A 162 18.02 16.07 -1.85
C SER A 162 18.72 15.62 -3.14
N ILE A 163 19.17 16.61 -3.90
CA ILE A 163 20.31 16.42 -4.80
C ILE A 163 21.56 16.50 -3.92
N LYS A 164 22.37 15.45 -4.03
CA LYS A 164 23.75 15.26 -3.55
C LYS A 164 24.52 16.52 -3.17
#